data_AF-A0A0T5ZLE0-F1
#
_entry.id   AF-A0A0T5ZLE0-F1
#
_cell.length_a   1.000
_cell.length_b   1.000
_cell.length_c   1.000
_cell.angle_alpha   90.00
_cell.angle_beta   90.00
_cell.angle_gamma   90.00
#
_symmetry.space_group_name_H-M   'P 1'
#
loop_
_entity.id
_entity.type
_entity.pdbx_description
1 polymer ?
#
loop_
_entity_poly.entity_id
_entity_poly.type
_entity_poly.pdbx_seq_one_letter_code
_entity_poly.pdbx_strand_id
1 'polypeptide(L)'
;MSPRCARRSNALVAVAALTIAACGSVVTTMPLPTPADAIGIFEQWALRGVAVHERTSGDPGCSDPSLDDNAIHVVVSMDAGGQRRDVYLFRFRNRVRWTDGAPAVDACQGEFEARSARVGGPVDRVDVSPYRAFGDGWSPELRAALESGLLVAAGDGGIPRGNDANLTPQPTTSGAP
;
A
#
# COMPACT_ATOMS: atom_id res chain seq x y z
N MET A 1 77.60 19.70 -15.74
CA MET A 1 78.47 18.51 -15.63
C MET A 1 77.66 17.37 -15.05
N SER A 2 77.44 16.31 -15.84
CA SER A 2 77.18 14.96 -15.31
C SER A 2 78.49 14.37 -14.80
N PRO A 3 78.44 13.37 -13.91
CA PRO A 3 78.71 12.02 -14.41
C PRO A 3 77.78 10.93 -13.85
N ARG A 4 77.64 9.89 -14.68
CA ARG A 4 76.93 8.62 -14.47
C ARG A 4 77.89 7.59 -13.84
N CYS A 5 77.38 6.62 -13.09
CA CYS A 5 77.78 5.19 -13.07
C CYS A 5 77.05 4.49 -11.90
N ALA A 6 76.01 3.67 -12.09
CA ALA A 6 75.95 2.31 -12.64
C ALA A 6 76.48 1.20 -11.70
N ARG A 7 75.55 0.42 -11.11
CA ARG A 7 75.64 -1.05 -10.85
C ARG A 7 74.31 -1.52 -10.25
N ARG A 8 73.42 -2.18 -11.01
CA ARG A 8 73.33 -3.62 -11.31
C ARG A 8 73.12 -4.54 -10.08
N SER A 9 71.86 -4.99 -9.99
CA SER A 9 71.43 -6.40 -9.85
C SER A 9 71.11 -6.99 -8.47
N ASN A 10 69.88 -7.52 -8.42
CA ASN A 10 69.36 -8.66 -7.68
C ASN A 10 69.31 -8.58 -6.15
N ALA A 11 68.10 -8.58 -5.60
CA ALA A 11 67.43 -9.79 -5.09
C ALA A 11 66.18 -9.41 -4.29
N LEU A 12 65.17 -10.29 -4.38
CA LEU A 12 64.09 -10.57 -3.44
C LEU A 12 63.63 -9.47 -2.47
N VAL A 13 62.32 -9.23 -2.42
CA VAL A 13 61.48 -9.75 -1.33
C VAL A 13 60.02 -9.47 -1.66
N ALA A 14 59.20 -10.49 -1.42
CA ALA A 14 57.77 -10.55 -1.63
C ALA A 14 56.98 -9.55 -0.78
N VAL A 15 55.69 -9.43 -1.13
CA VAL A 15 54.51 -9.02 -0.36
C VAL A 15 53.75 -7.94 -1.13
N ALA A 16 52.94 -8.38 -2.09
CA ALA A 16 51.82 -7.60 -2.59
C ALA A 16 50.55 -8.25 -2.04
N ALA A 17 49.96 -7.58 -1.07
CA ALA A 17 48.74 -7.98 -0.38
C ALA A 17 47.60 -8.18 -1.39
N LEU A 18 47.13 -9.42 -1.52
CA LEU A 18 45.81 -9.69 -2.09
C LEU A 18 44.77 -9.34 -1.01
N THR A 19 44.31 -8.10 -1.03
CA THR A 19 43.13 -7.68 -0.30
C THR A 19 42.13 -7.07 -1.26
N ILE A 20 40.87 -7.49 -1.09
CA ILE A 20 39.63 -6.86 -1.56
C ILE A 20 39.18 -7.24 -2.98
N ALA A 21 38.36 -8.29 -3.06
CA ALA A 21 37.22 -8.32 -3.96
C ALA A 21 36.14 -9.29 -3.44
N ALA A 22 35.81 -9.23 -2.15
CA ALA A 22 34.52 -9.73 -1.68
C ALA A 22 33.48 -8.63 -1.99
N CYS A 23 33.05 -8.55 -3.26
CA CYS A 23 31.77 -7.93 -3.58
C CYS A 23 30.70 -8.84 -2.99
N GLY A 24 30.48 -8.72 -1.68
CA GLY A 24 29.26 -9.21 -1.07
C GLY A 24 28.12 -8.49 -1.77
N SER A 25 27.44 -9.19 -2.66
CA SER A 25 26.13 -8.80 -3.13
C SER A 25 25.26 -8.70 -1.89
N VAL A 26 25.18 -7.52 -1.29
CA VAL A 26 24.08 -7.18 -0.41
C VAL A 26 22.87 -7.27 -1.33
N VAL A 27 22.23 -8.44 -1.35
CA VAL A 27 20.89 -8.57 -1.85
C VAL A 27 20.07 -7.77 -0.86
N THR A 28 20.00 -6.47 -1.10
CA THR A 28 18.99 -5.61 -0.49
C THR A 28 17.70 -6.09 -1.13
N THR A 29 17.10 -7.16 -0.58
CA THR A 29 15.70 -7.43 -0.81
C THR A 29 15.00 -6.16 -0.35
N MET A 30 14.63 -5.30 -1.30
CA MET A 30 13.84 -4.12 -0.98
C MET A 30 12.65 -4.61 -0.17
N PRO A 31 12.41 -4.04 1.02
CA PRO A 31 11.29 -4.46 1.84
C PRO A 31 10.04 -4.38 0.98
N LEU A 32 9.29 -5.48 0.92
CA LEU A 32 8.03 -5.52 0.21
C LEU A 32 7.11 -4.42 0.77
N PRO A 33 6.46 -3.61 -0.09
CA PRO A 33 5.59 -2.54 0.37
C PRO A 33 4.49 -3.10 1.28
N THR A 34 4.35 -2.51 2.47
CA THR A 34 3.18 -2.72 3.34
C THR A 34 1.98 -1.97 2.78
N PRO A 35 0.74 -2.40 3.11
CA PRO A 35 -0.43 -1.53 2.93
C PRO A 35 -0.17 -0.16 3.56
N ALA A 36 -0.36 0.89 2.76
CA ALA A 36 -0.24 2.27 3.21
C ALA A 36 -1.34 2.67 4.19
N ASP A 37 -1.10 3.74 4.95
CA ASP A 37 -2.17 4.40 5.68
C ASP A 37 -3.05 5.24 4.73
N ALA A 38 -4.07 5.92 5.27
CA ALA A 38 -4.92 6.78 4.45
C ALA A 38 -4.14 7.90 3.75
N ILE A 39 -3.07 8.41 4.36
CA ILE A 39 -2.25 9.49 3.78
C ILE A 39 -1.54 8.95 2.52
N GLY A 40 -0.92 7.78 2.61
CA GLY A 40 -0.24 7.17 1.46
C GLY A 40 -1.18 6.83 0.30
N ILE A 41 -2.45 6.51 0.56
CA ILE A 41 -3.46 6.31 -0.50
C ILE A 41 -3.70 7.63 -1.27
N PHE A 42 -3.92 8.73 -0.56
CA PHE A 42 -4.21 10.02 -1.19
C PHE A 42 -3.02 10.58 -1.95
N GLU A 43 -1.79 10.32 -1.50
CA GLU A 43 -0.59 10.63 -2.26
C GLU A 43 -0.56 9.87 -3.60
N GLN A 44 -0.88 8.58 -3.59
CA GLN A 44 -0.93 7.78 -4.82
C GLN A 44 -2.01 8.26 -5.79
N TRP A 45 -3.16 8.72 -5.28
CA TRP A 45 -4.21 9.32 -6.10
C TRP A 45 -3.79 10.68 -6.67
N ALA A 46 -3.15 11.55 -5.87
CA ALA A 46 -2.63 12.84 -6.33
C ALA A 46 -1.58 12.68 -7.44
N LEU A 47 -0.68 11.70 -7.33
CA LEU A 47 0.29 11.36 -8.39
C LEU A 47 -0.36 10.91 -9.71
N ARG A 48 -1.65 10.56 -9.68
CA ARG A 48 -2.46 10.15 -10.83
C ARG A 48 -3.48 11.21 -11.26
N GLY A 49 -3.30 12.45 -10.79
CA GLY A 49 -4.14 13.59 -11.11
C GLY A 49 -5.36 13.75 -10.21
N VAL A 50 -5.71 12.76 -9.39
CA VAL A 50 -6.91 12.83 -8.55
C VAL A 50 -6.73 13.83 -7.41
N ALA A 51 -7.51 14.90 -7.43
CA ALA A 51 -7.58 15.89 -6.36
C ALA A 51 -8.57 15.43 -5.29
N VAL A 52 -8.17 15.45 -4.02
CA VAL A 52 -9.04 15.19 -2.87
C VAL A 52 -9.46 16.54 -2.25
N HIS A 53 -10.77 16.77 -2.13
CA HIS A 53 -11.33 18.02 -1.63
C HIS A 53 -11.74 17.94 -0.16
N GLU A 54 -12.40 16.85 0.19
CA GLU A 54 -13.01 16.63 1.50
C GLU A 54 -12.74 15.21 1.96
N ARG A 55 -12.65 15.04 3.29
CA ARG A 55 -12.42 13.74 3.92
C ARG A 55 -13.18 13.66 5.24
N THR A 56 -14.04 12.66 5.33
CA THR A 56 -14.83 12.34 6.52
C THR A 56 -14.49 10.92 6.95
N SER A 57 -13.89 10.77 8.13
CA SER A 57 -13.66 9.45 8.72
C SER A 57 -14.95 8.95 9.37
N GLY A 58 -15.23 7.66 9.29
CA GLY A 58 -16.41 7.08 9.92
C GLY A 58 -17.70 7.16 9.09
N ASP A 59 -17.62 7.53 7.82
CA ASP A 59 -18.79 7.60 6.94
C ASP A 59 -18.73 6.47 5.89
N PRO A 60 -19.54 5.40 6.06
CA PRO A 60 -19.60 4.30 5.12
C PRO A 60 -20.55 4.54 3.94
N GLY A 61 -21.36 5.61 3.95
CA GLY A 61 -22.36 5.88 2.90
C GLY A 61 -23.65 5.06 2.97
N CYS A 62 -23.80 4.26 4.03
CA CYS A 62 -24.97 3.42 4.34
C CYS A 62 -25.33 3.50 5.83
N SER A 63 -26.33 2.75 6.26
CA SER A 63 -26.85 2.80 7.63
C SER A 63 -26.21 1.82 8.62
N ASP A 64 -25.16 1.09 8.22
CA ASP A 64 -24.47 0.08 9.04
C ASP A 64 -23.29 0.68 9.84
N PRO A 65 -23.43 0.91 11.16
CA PRO A 65 -22.38 1.50 11.98
C PRO A 65 -21.19 0.56 12.24
N SER A 66 -21.29 -0.73 11.91
CA SER A 66 -20.17 -1.67 12.06
C SER A 66 -19.03 -1.40 11.08
N LEU A 67 -19.28 -0.59 10.05
CA LEU A 67 -18.31 -0.21 9.04
C LEU A 67 -17.56 1.10 9.35
N ASP A 68 -18.05 1.92 10.29
CA ASP A 68 -17.53 3.27 10.57
C ASP A 68 -16.01 3.27 10.81
N ASP A 69 -15.52 2.38 11.67
CA ASP A 69 -14.09 2.29 12.01
C ASP A 69 -13.18 2.01 10.80
N ASN A 70 -13.72 1.40 9.74
CA ASN A 70 -13.00 1.07 8.53
C ASN A 70 -13.25 2.06 7.39
N ALA A 71 -14.22 2.97 7.55
CA ALA A 71 -14.74 3.79 6.47
C ALA A 71 -14.14 5.20 6.43
N ILE A 72 -13.88 5.68 5.22
CA ILE A 72 -13.51 7.05 4.92
C ILE A 72 -14.31 7.48 3.69
N HIS A 73 -15.17 8.47 3.86
CA HIS A 73 -15.78 9.18 2.74
C HIS A 73 -14.83 10.27 2.26
N VAL A 74 -14.61 10.32 0.94
CA VAL A 74 -13.84 11.39 0.32
C VAL A 74 -14.57 11.93 -0.91
N VAL A 75 -14.39 13.22 -1.14
CA VAL A 75 -14.85 13.88 -2.36
C VAL A 75 -13.65 14.14 -3.24
N VAL A 76 -13.67 13.63 -4.47
CA VAL A 76 -12.54 13.67 -5.40
C VAL A 76 -12.93 14.23 -6.77
N SER A 77 -11.93 14.62 -7.56
CA SER A 77 -12.07 14.93 -8.98
C SER A 77 -10.76 14.63 -9.72
N MET A 78 -10.80 14.52 -11.06
CA MET A 78 -9.59 14.29 -11.88
C MET A 78 -8.62 15.47 -11.93
N ASP A 79 -9.07 16.65 -11.53
CA ASP A 79 -8.26 17.85 -11.38
C ASP A 79 -8.98 18.81 -10.42
N ALA A 80 -8.32 19.84 -9.91
CA ALA A 80 -8.88 20.72 -8.87
C ALA A 80 -10.18 21.47 -9.28
N GLY A 81 -10.44 21.64 -10.58
CA GLY A 81 -11.66 22.28 -11.11
C GLY A 81 -12.68 21.30 -11.69
N GLY A 82 -12.35 20.01 -11.74
CA GLY A 82 -13.16 18.97 -12.32
C GLY A 82 -14.43 18.66 -11.52
N GLN A 83 -15.29 17.82 -12.11
CA GLN A 83 -16.50 17.38 -11.45
C GLN A 83 -16.19 16.57 -10.19
N ARG A 84 -16.78 16.99 -9.06
CA ARG A 84 -16.65 16.32 -7.77
C ARG A 84 -17.47 15.04 -7.71
N ARG A 85 -16.87 14.00 -7.17
CA ARG A 85 -17.44 12.65 -7.04
C ARG A 85 -17.16 12.08 -5.66
N ASP A 86 -18.15 11.41 -5.10
CA ASP A 86 -18.02 10.70 -3.84
C ASP A 86 -17.27 9.38 -4.02
N VAL A 87 -16.44 9.06 -3.04
CA VAL A 87 -15.80 7.75 -2.91
C VAL A 87 -15.90 7.33 -1.45
N TYR A 88 -16.55 6.20 -1.21
CA TYR A 88 -16.62 5.55 0.09
C TYR A 88 -15.56 4.47 0.14
N LEU A 89 -14.44 4.77 0.82
CA LEU A 89 -13.26 3.92 0.91
C LEU A 89 -13.29 3.13 2.22
N PHE A 90 -13.18 1.81 2.13
CA PHE A 90 -13.05 0.90 3.25
C PHE A 90 -11.61 0.38 3.33
N ARG A 91 -11.01 0.48 4.51
CA ARG A 91 -9.65 0.02 4.78
C ARG A 91 -9.68 -1.09 5.81
N PHE A 92 -9.16 -2.25 5.44
CA PHE A 92 -9.10 -3.40 6.32
C PHE A 92 -7.68 -3.63 6.81
N ARG A 93 -7.56 -4.21 8.01
CA ARG A 93 -6.25 -4.47 8.63
C ARG A 93 -5.38 -5.43 7.80
N ASN A 94 -5.98 -6.42 7.16
CA ASN A 94 -5.31 -7.46 6.40
C ASN A 94 -6.28 -8.15 5.44
N ARG A 95 -5.76 -9.04 4.60
CA ARG A 95 -6.54 -9.79 3.60
C ARG A 95 -7.66 -10.65 4.20
N VAL A 96 -7.47 -11.18 5.41
CA VAL A 96 -8.50 -11.98 6.10
C VAL A 96 -9.69 -11.09 6.44
N ARG A 97 -9.45 -9.96 7.12
CA ARG A 97 -10.51 -8.99 7.46
C ARG A 97 -11.15 -8.38 6.22
N TRP A 98 -10.36 -8.12 5.18
CA TRP A 98 -10.90 -7.73 3.88
C TRP A 98 -11.84 -8.81 3.34
N THR A 99 -11.47 -10.08 3.39
CA THR A 99 -12.35 -11.15 2.89
C THR A 99 -13.62 -11.28 3.73
N ASP A 100 -13.49 -11.31 5.06
CA ASP A 100 -14.61 -11.42 6.00
C ASP A 100 -15.60 -10.24 5.90
N GLY A 101 -15.09 -9.03 5.62
CA GLY A 101 -15.89 -7.81 5.51
C GLY A 101 -16.59 -7.62 4.16
N ALA A 102 -16.37 -8.49 3.17
CA ALA A 102 -16.97 -8.35 1.85
C ALA A 102 -18.51 -8.26 1.90
N PRO A 103 -19.24 -9.15 2.62
CA PRO A 103 -20.70 -9.12 2.63
C PRO A 103 -21.27 -7.82 3.23
N ALA A 104 -20.61 -7.25 4.24
CA ALA A 104 -21.04 -5.98 4.83
C ALA A 104 -20.88 -4.82 3.86
N VAL A 105 -19.74 -4.75 3.14
CA VAL A 105 -19.52 -3.74 2.10
C VAL A 105 -20.48 -3.93 0.92
N ASP A 106 -20.81 -5.16 0.54
CA ASP A 106 -21.76 -5.45 -0.53
C ASP A 106 -23.18 -4.99 -0.17
N ALA A 107 -23.63 -5.24 1.07
CA ALA A 107 -24.90 -4.73 1.58
C ALA A 107 -24.93 -3.20 1.60
N CYS A 108 -23.84 -2.58 2.08
CA CYS A 108 -23.67 -1.13 2.13
C CYS A 108 -23.72 -0.49 0.73
N GLN A 109 -23.04 -1.09 -0.26
CA GLN A 109 -23.12 -0.64 -1.65
C GLN A 109 -24.54 -0.77 -2.20
N GLY A 110 -25.27 -1.84 -1.86
CA GLY A 110 -26.66 -2.01 -2.28
C GLY A 110 -27.58 -0.90 -1.77
N GLU A 111 -27.41 -0.48 -0.51
CA GLU A 111 -28.11 0.69 0.04
C GLU A 111 -27.73 1.98 -0.69
N PHE A 112 -26.43 2.17 -0.96
CA PHE A 112 -25.93 3.30 -1.71
C PHE A 112 -26.53 3.34 -3.14
N GLU A 113 -26.51 2.23 -3.86
CA GLU A 113 -27.02 2.12 -5.22
C GLU A 113 -28.52 2.40 -5.29
N ALA A 114 -29.30 1.89 -4.33
CA ALA A 114 -30.73 2.21 -4.23
C ALA A 114 -30.99 3.70 -4.00
N ARG A 115 -30.09 4.41 -3.31
CA ARG A 115 -30.14 5.86 -3.12
C ARG A 115 -29.68 6.61 -4.37
N SER A 116 -28.56 6.22 -4.97
CA SER A 116 -27.96 6.86 -6.14
C SER A 116 -28.82 6.71 -7.39
N ALA A 117 -29.58 5.62 -7.54
CA ALA A 117 -30.54 5.46 -8.63
C ALA A 117 -31.59 6.59 -8.72
N ARG A 118 -31.79 7.35 -7.64
CA ARG A 118 -32.77 8.47 -7.60
C ARG A 118 -32.19 9.81 -8.06
N VAL A 119 -30.89 10.05 -7.89
CA VAL A 119 -30.27 11.39 -7.99
C VAL A 119 -28.85 11.39 -8.58
N GLY A 120 -28.30 10.22 -8.85
CA GLY A 120 -26.88 9.98 -9.10
C GLY A 120 -26.60 9.31 -10.45
N GLY A 121 -25.35 8.88 -10.61
CA GLY A 121 -24.88 8.11 -11.75
C GLY A 121 -24.94 6.59 -11.54
N PRO A 122 -24.46 5.79 -12.50
CA PRO A 122 -24.18 4.38 -12.26
C PRO A 122 -23.16 4.24 -11.12
N VAL A 123 -23.32 3.21 -10.30
CA VAL A 123 -22.38 2.91 -9.21
C VAL A 123 -21.20 2.11 -9.76
N ASP A 124 -20.00 2.59 -9.49
CA ASP A 124 -18.74 1.94 -9.79
C ASP A 124 -18.11 1.42 -8.49
N ARG A 125 -17.35 0.32 -8.62
CA ARG A 125 -16.63 -0.31 -7.51
C ARG A 125 -15.21 -0.70 -7.92
N VAL A 126 -14.30 -0.59 -6.97
CA VAL A 126 -12.92 -1.07 -7.03
C VAL A 126 -12.63 -1.92 -5.79
N ASP A 127 -12.12 -3.13 -6.02
CA ASP A 127 -11.75 -4.09 -4.97
C ASP A 127 -10.27 -4.43 -5.07
N VAL A 128 -9.45 -3.95 -4.14
CA VAL A 128 -8.00 -4.18 -4.13
C VAL A 128 -7.56 -4.45 -2.70
N SER A 129 -7.32 -5.71 -2.32
CA SER A 129 -6.92 -6.06 -0.94
C SER A 129 -5.76 -5.20 -0.43
N PRO A 130 -5.84 -4.57 0.76
CA PRO A 130 -6.89 -4.67 1.78
C PRO A 130 -7.91 -3.52 1.74
N TYR A 131 -8.23 -2.98 0.57
CA TYR A 131 -9.12 -1.85 0.34
C TYR A 131 -10.33 -2.23 -0.53
N ARG A 132 -11.42 -1.50 -0.32
CA ARG A 132 -12.57 -1.45 -1.25
C ARG A 132 -13.04 -0.03 -1.37
N ALA A 133 -13.50 0.35 -2.55
CA ALA A 133 -14.10 1.66 -2.76
C ALA A 133 -15.30 1.56 -3.70
N PHE A 134 -16.34 2.33 -3.41
CA PHE A 134 -17.45 2.54 -4.34
C PHE A 134 -17.88 4.00 -4.36
N GLY A 135 -18.60 4.38 -5.41
CA GLY A 135 -19.17 5.70 -5.61
C GLY A 135 -19.94 5.74 -6.92
N ASP A 136 -20.60 6.86 -7.23
CA ASP A 136 -21.43 6.97 -8.43
C ASP A 136 -20.90 7.98 -9.45
N GLY A 137 -21.22 7.72 -10.72
CA GLY A 137 -20.94 8.63 -11.83
C GLY A 137 -19.44 8.86 -12.07
N TRP A 138 -18.58 7.89 -11.74
CA TRP A 138 -17.16 8.00 -12.01
C TRP A 138 -16.90 7.96 -13.52
N SER A 139 -15.97 8.78 -13.99
CA SER A 139 -15.43 8.59 -15.33
C SER A 139 -14.56 7.33 -15.37
N PRO A 140 -14.37 6.69 -16.54
CA PRO A 140 -13.44 5.57 -16.69
C PRO A 140 -12.02 5.91 -16.22
N GLU A 141 -11.59 7.15 -16.46
CA GLU A 141 -10.30 7.67 -16.03
C GLU A 141 -10.20 7.76 -14.51
N LEU A 142 -11.22 8.30 -13.84
CA LEU A 142 -11.28 8.37 -12.38
C LEU A 142 -11.23 6.96 -11.77
N ARG A 143 -12.06 6.04 -12.26
CA ARG A 143 -12.07 4.65 -11.79
C ARG A 143 -10.68 4.02 -11.91
N ALA A 144 -10.02 4.19 -13.06
CA ALA A 144 -8.69 3.64 -13.30
C ALA A 144 -7.62 4.27 -12.40
N ALA A 145 -7.68 5.58 -12.16
CA ALA A 145 -6.77 6.28 -11.27
C ALA A 145 -6.94 5.83 -9.81
N LEU A 146 -8.18 5.67 -9.35
CA LEU A 146 -8.51 5.17 -8.02
C LEU A 146 -7.95 3.74 -7.83
N GLU A 147 -8.25 2.85 -8.77
CA GLU A 147 -7.78 1.45 -8.76
C GLU A 147 -6.26 1.34 -8.79
N SER A 148 -5.59 2.09 -9.67
CA SER A 148 -4.13 2.09 -9.76
C SER A 148 -3.47 2.63 -8.49
N GLY A 149 -4.06 3.65 -7.85
CA GLY A 149 -3.55 4.19 -6.61
C GLY A 149 -3.69 3.20 -5.45
N LEU A 150 -4.84 2.54 -5.35
CA LEU A 150 -5.07 1.48 -4.35
C LEU A 150 -4.15 0.28 -4.56
N LEU A 151 -3.87 -0.11 -5.81
CA LEU A 151 -2.96 -1.21 -6.12
C LEU A 151 -1.53 -0.94 -5.64
N VAL A 152 -1.02 0.27 -5.85
CA VAL A 152 0.32 0.64 -5.35
C VAL A 152 0.31 0.77 -3.82
N ALA A 153 -0.74 1.38 -3.26
CA ALA A 153 -0.90 1.51 -1.82
C ALA A 153 -1.12 0.17 -1.10
N ALA A 154 -1.56 -0.88 -1.80
CA ALA A 154 -1.81 -2.20 -1.22
C ALA A 154 -0.52 -2.97 -0.97
N GLY A 155 0.52 -2.73 -1.78
CA GLY A 155 1.78 -3.45 -1.69
C GLY A 155 1.60 -4.97 -1.79
N ASP A 156 1.96 -5.71 -0.74
CA ASP A 156 1.76 -7.17 -0.64
C ASP A 156 0.29 -7.61 -0.50
N GLY A 157 -0.65 -6.67 -0.48
CA GLY A 157 -2.08 -6.94 -0.39
C GLY A 157 -2.57 -7.21 1.03
N GLY A 158 -1.78 -6.86 2.05
CA GLY A 158 -2.14 -7.06 3.45
C GLY A 158 -2.06 -8.52 3.89
N ILE A 159 -1.13 -9.29 3.33
CA ILE A 159 -0.84 -10.64 3.80
C ILE A 159 -0.17 -10.53 5.18
N PRO A 160 -0.70 -11.18 6.24
CA PRO A 160 -0.06 -11.16 7.55
C PRO A 160 1.37 -11.69 7.46
N ARG A 161 2.37 -10.89 7.83
CA ARG A 161 3.74 -11.37 7.92
C ARG A 161 3.84 -12.30 9.14
N GLY A 162 4.62 -13.37 9.03
CA GLY A 162 4.70 -14.47 10.00
C GLY A 162 5.01 -14.09 11.45
N ASN A 163 5.30 -12.82 11.76
CA ASN A 163 5.50 -12.30 13.10
C ASN A 163 4.17 -12.01 13.84
N ASP A 164 3.06 -11.82 13.12
CA ASP A 164 1.73 -11.64 13.71
C ASP A 164 1.07 -12.99 14.10
N ALA A 165 1.62 -14.10 13.61
CA ALA A 165 1.17 -15.46 13.94
C ALA A 165 1.71 -15.97 15.29
N ASN A 166 2.59 -15.22 15.96
CA ASN A 166 3.22 -15.63 17.22
C ASN A 166 2.51 -15.11 18.48
N LEU A 167 1.19 -14.84 18.38
CA LEU A 167 0.32 -14.56 19.53
C LEU A 167 -0.43 -15.82 19.99
N THR A 168 0.06 -17.01 19.65
CA THR A 168 -0.30 -18.24 20.36
C THR A 168 0.41 -18.24 21.71
N PRO A 169 -0.29 -18.47 22.84
CA PRO A 169 0.37 -18.73 24.11
C PRO A 169 1.29 -19.94 23.95
N GLN A 170 2.60 -19.74 24.10
CA GLN A 170 3.55 -20.85 24.18
C GLN A 170 3.17 -21.72 25.39
N PRO A 171 3.12 -23.06 25.26
CA PRO A 171 2.99 -23.92 26.42
C PRO A 171 4.23 -23.74 27.29
N THR A 172 4.04 -23.29 28.53
CA THR A 172 5.08 -23.21 29.55
C THR A 172 5.60 -24.62 29.84
N THR A 173 6.75 -24.97 29.29
CA THR A 173 7.53 -26.11 29.79
C THR A 173 8.18 -25.70 31.10
N SER A 174 7.46 -25.91 32.20
CA SER A 174 8.03 -25.94 33.54
C SER A 174 8.81 -27.25 33.68
N GLY A 175 10.11 -27.13 33.95
CA GLY A 175 11.04 -28.25 33.96
C GLY A 175 10.96 -29.15 35.20
N ALA A 176 11.50 -30.36 34.99
CA ALA A 176 12.26 -31.24 35.90
C ALA A 176 11.56 -31.64 37.23
N PRO A 177 12.04 -32.65 38.00
CA PRO A 177 13.43 -33.13 38.15
C PRO A 177 13.85 -34.28 37.25
#